data_AF-A0A7S4MU74-F1
#
_entry.id   AF-A0A7S4MU74-F1
#
_cell.length_a   1.000
_cell.length_b   1.000
_cell.length_c   1.000
_cell.angle_alpha   90.00
_cell.angle_beta   90.00
_cell.angle_gamma   90.00
#
_symmetry.space_group_name_H-M   'P 1'
#
loop_
_entity.id
_entity.type
_entity.pdbx_description
1 polymer ?
#
loop_
_entity_poly.entity_id
_entity_poly.type
_entity_poly.pdbx_seq_one_letter_code
_entity_poly.pdbx_strand_id
1 'polypeptide(L)'
;YGKIIISEYLLPDEAKTIRPLEEEGHGIAGGRKYIIAGIFFKFALDVFRPKSTKYMYGDDEPNDVGAMKAARNDMIGLLSYYNSGVPGLNYPLMSTIDYRGFRLIALSIIPIKGNQTLKYGSPDGADTLKYQPDVAKRMKQVGKTLNLKGHRVKGHPQKIYGPGDIEAHI
;
A
#
# COMPACT_ATOMS: atom_id res chain seq x y z
N TYR A 1 11.86 -13.51 10.31
CA TYR A 1 12.13 -12.13 9.85
C TYR A 1 11.37 -11.07 10.65
N GLY A 2 10.02 -11.08 10.73
CA GLY A 2 9.28 -10.02 11.44
C GLY A 2 9.70 -9.76 12.90
N LYS A 3 10.00 -10.80 13.68
CA LYS A 3 10.54 -10.66 15.04
C LYS A 3 11.86 -9.87 15.09
N ILE A 4 12.76 -10.08 14.11
CA ILE A 4 14.05 -9.40 14.02
C ILE A 4 13.83 -7.92 13.69
N ILE A 5 13.06 -7.64 12.63
CA ILE A 5 12.73 -6.28 12.18
C ILE A 5 12.15 -5.44 13.32
N ILE A 6 11.20 -5.99 14.10
CA ILE A 6 10.60 -5.28 15.23
C ILE A 6 11.57 -5.14 16.40
N SER A 7 12.33 -6.19 16.73
CA SER A 7 13.23 -6.17 17.90
C SER A 7 14.39 -5.20 17.73
N GLU A 8 14.86 -5.01 16.50
CA GLU A 8 16.00 -4.17 16.14
C GLU A 8 15.57 -2.76 15.69
N TYR A 9 14.28 -2.43 15.74
CA TYR A 9 13.75 -1.18 15.18
C TYR A 9 14.51 0.08 15.66
N LEU A 10 14.81 0.14 16.95
CA LEU A 10 15.49 1.26 17.62
C LEU A 10 17.02 1.25 17.43
N LEU A 11 17.59 0.22 16.83
CA LEU A 11 19.02 0.22 16.49
C LEU A 11 19.29 1.19 15.33
N PRO A 12 20.50 1.76 15.24
CA PRO A 12 21.00 2.38 14.02
C PRO A 12 20.96 1.38 12.85
N ASP A 13 20.75 1.87 11.62
CA ASP A 13 20.55 0.99 10.46
C ASP A 13 21.78 0.14 10.15
N GLU A 14 22.98 0.61 10.48
CA GLU A 14 24.24 -0.10 10.30
C GLU A 14 24.32 -1.35 11.19
N ALA A 15 23.64 -1.31 12.34
CA ALA A 15 23.60 -2.38 13.35
C ALA A 15 22.42 -3.34 13.17
N LYS A 16 21.54 -3.10 12.18
CA LYS A 16 20.39 -3.98 11.90
C LYS A 16 20.83 -5.20 11.09
N THR A 17 20.34 -6.36 11.51
CA THR A 17 20.47 -7.62 10.78
C THR A 17 19.71 -7.55 9.44
N ILE A 18 18.56 -6.86 9.42
CA ILE A 18 17.76 -6.64 8.20
C ILE A 18 17.60 -5.13 8.03
N ARG A 19 18.33 -4.57 7.05
CA ARG A 19 18.30 -3.14 6.77
C ARG A 19 16.99 -2.74 6.05
N PRO A 20 16.44 -1.56 6.36
CA PRO A 20 15.33 -1.02 5.58
C PRO A 20 15.78 -0.76 4.15
N LEU A 21 14.82 -0.78 3.21
CA LEU A 21 15.03 -0.27 1.87
C LEU A 21 15.28 1.24 1.95
N GLU A 22 16.19 1.74 1.12
CA GLU A 22 16.39 3.17 0.95
C GLU A 22 15.09 3.84 0.48
N GLU A 23 14.86 5.08 0.91
CA GLU A 23 13.61 5.79 0.63
C GLU A 23 13.44 6.14 -0.86
N GLU A 24 14.52 6.09 -1.64
CA GLU A 24 14.50 6.37 -3.08
C GLU A 24 13.68 5.33 -3.84
N GLY A 25 12.56 5.78 -4.42
CA GLY A 25 11.69 4.94 -5.27
C GLY A 25 10.60 4.17 -4.53
N HIS A 26 10.53 4.26 -3.20
CA HIS A 26 9.47 3.63 -2.41
C HIS A 26 8.65 4.70 -1.68
N GLY A 27 7.38 4.88 -2.05
CA GLY A 27 6.53 5.94 -1.48
C GLY A 27 6.61 6.07 0.05
N ILE A 28 6.60 7.30 0.55
CA ILE A 28 6.87 7.62 1.97
C ILE A 28 5.77 7.07 2.92
N ALA A 29 4.57 6.81 2.38
CA ALA A 29 3.40 6.44 3.16
C ALA A 29 3.50 5.05 3.82
N GLY A 30 3.19 5.02 5.12
CA GLY A 30 2.99 3.80 5.90
C GLY A 30 4.26 3.13 6.41
N GLY A 31 5.30 3.92 6.68
CA GLY A 31 6.48 3.54 7.46
C GLY A 31 7.56 2.79 6.68
N ARG A 32 8.54 2.24 7.43
CA ARG A 32 9.76 1.65 6.86
C ARG A 32 9.48 0.34 6.13
N LYS A 33 10.17 0.13 5.02
CA LYS A 33 10.00 -1.04 4.14
C LYS A 33 11.23 -1.92 4.18
N TYR A 34 11.05 -3.22 4.03
CA TYR A 34 12.13 -4.21 4.04
C TYR A 34 11.84 -5.28 2.99
N ILE A 35 12.88 -5.81 2.33
CA ILE A 35 12.76 -7.01 1.50
C ILE A 35 13.76 -8.05 2.01
N ILE A 36 13.26 -9.23 2.35
CA ILE A 36 14.10 -10.37 2.74
C ILE A 36 13.40 -11.67 2.39
N ALA A 37 14.15 -12.62 1.82
CA ALA A 37 13.64 -13.96 1.44
C ALA A 37 12.39 -13.92 0.54
N GLY A 38 12.32 -12.97 -0.40
CA GLY A 38 11.18 -12.86 -1.33
C GLY A 38 9.90 -12.28 -0.70
N ILE A 39 9.98 -11.76 0.52
CA ILE A 39 8.86 -11.15 1.23
C ILE A 39 9.12 -9.66 1.39
N PHE A 40 8.13 -8.85 1.01
CA PHE A 40 8.11 -7.42 1.26
C PHE A 40 7.43 -7.14 2.60
N PHE A 41 8.13 -6.47 3.51
CA PHE A 41 7.58 -6.06 4.80
C PHE A 41 7.37 -4.54 4.83
N LYS A 42 6.23 -4.13 5.37
CA LYS A 42 5.88 -2.73 5.66
C LYS A 42 5.67 -2.59 7.16
N PHE A 43 6.52 -1.80 7.81
CA PHE A 43 6.42 -1.52 9.24
C PHE A 43 5.44 -0.36 9.45
N ALA A 44 4.31 -0.64 10.08
CA ALA A 44 3.23 0.31 10.30
C ALA A 44 3.57 1.32 11.40
N LEU A 45 4.36 2.33 11.03
CA LEU A 45 4.76 3.46 11.85
C LEU A 45 4.28 4.75 11.19
N ASP A 46 4.01 5.76 12.01
CA ASP A 46 3.70 7.09 11.49
C ASP A 46 4.97 7.73 10.91
N VAL A 47 4.80 8.55 9.88
CA VAL A 47 5.90 9.15 9.15
C VAL A 47 5.71 10.65 9.10
N PHE A 48 6.75 11.39 9.48
CA PHE A 48 6.78 12.84 9.32
C PHE A 48 6.82 13.19 7.82
N ARG A 49 5.94 14.08 7.38
CA ARG A 49 5.89 14.55 5.98
C ARG A 49 6.45 15.97 5.92
N PRO A 50 7.68 16.17 5.42
CA PRO A 50 8.32 17.48 5.40
C PRO A 50 7.51 18.54 4.64
N LYS A 51 6.86 18.15 3.54
CA LYS A 51 6.04 19.06 2.71
C LYS A 51 4.86 19.66 3.45
N SER A 52 4.25 18.92 4.38
CA SER A 52 3.10 19.38 5.16
C SER A 52 3.47 19.76 6.60
N THR A 53 4.76 19.67 6.96
CA THR A 53 5.29 19.86 8.31
C THR A 53 4.49 19.12 9.39
N LYS A 54 3.98 17.94 9.06
CA LYS A 54 3.05 17.17 9.88
C LYS A 54 3.30 15.68 9.73
N TYR A 55 3.02 14.91 10.77
CA TYR A 55 2.90 13.46 10.71
C TYR A 55 1.70 13.04 9.84
N MET A 56 1.77 11.83 9.29
CA MET A 56 0.73 11.32 8.41
C MET A 56 -0.56 11.02 9.15
N TYR A 57 -0.48 10.51 10.39
CA TYR A 57 -1.64 10.10 11.18
C TYR A 57 -1.84 10.88 12.48
N GLY A 58 -0.81 11.58 12.99
CA GLY A 58 -0.89 12.31 14.26
C GLY A 58 -0.76 13.82 14.16
N ASP A 59 -0.69 14.37 12.95
CA ASP A 59 -0.53 15.81 12.69
C ASP A 59 0.72 16.41 13.34
N ASP A 60 0.61 16.99 14.53
CA ASP A 60 1.73 17.69 15.18
C ASP A 60 2.66 16.72 15.94
N GLU A 61 2.15 15.56 16.35
CA GLU A 61 2.89 14.51 17.07
C GLU A 61 2.74 13.16 16.35
N PRO A 62 3.66 12.19 16.49
CA PRO A 62 3.54 10.89 15.85
C PRO A 62 2.37 10.06 16.41
N ASN A 63 1.62 9.39 15.55
CA ASN A 63 0.52 8.50 15.93
C ASN A 63 0.64 7.10 15.29
N ASP A 64 1.52 6.28 15.86
CA ASP A 64 1.73 4.90 15.40
C ASP A 64 0.47 4.03 15.52
N VAL A 65 -0.42 4.31 16.46
CA VAL A 65 -1.72 3.61 16.57
C VAL A 65 -2.57 3.87 15.32
N GLY A 66 -2.56 5.10 14.80
CA GLY A 66 -3.18 5.46 13.52
C GLY A 66 -2.56 4.68 12.35
N ALA A 67 -1.24 4.61 12.28
CA ALA A 67 -0.53 3.83 11.26
C ALA A 67 -0.88 2.33 11.31
N MET A 68 -0.91 1.73 12.49
CA MET A 68 -1.28 0.31 12.67
C MET A 68 -2.75 0.03 12.34
N LYS A 69 -3.65 1.00 12.56
CA LYS A 69 -5.06 0.94 12.10
C LYS A 69 -5.15 1.03 10.57
N ALA A 70 -4.37 1.90 9.94
CA ALA A 70 -4.30 1.99 8.49
C ALA A 70 -3.78 0.68 7.86
N ALA A 71 -2.74 0.08 8.44
CA ALA A 71 -2.23 -1.23 8.01
C ALA A 71 -3.29 -2.35 8.07
N ARG A 72 -4.19 -2.31 9.06
CA ARG A 72 -5.35 -3.23 9.11
C ARG A 72 -6.35 -2.94 8.00
N ASN A 73 -6.57 -1.67 7.67
CA ASN A 73 -7.46 -1.30 6.57
C ASN A 73 -6.90 -1.73 5.21
N ASP A 74 -5.57 -1.74 5.00
CA ASP A 74 -4.94 -2.31 3.80
C ASP A 74 -5.35 -3.79 3.63
N MET A 75 -5.31 -4.58 4.71
CA MET A 75 -5.75 -5.98 4.70
C MET A 75 -7.25 -6.13 4.45
N ILE A 76 -8.10 -5.32 5.09
CA ILE A 76 -9.55 -5.36 4.88
C ILE A 76 -9.89 -5.00 3.43
N GLY A 77 -9.20 -4.01 2.86
CA GLY A 77 -9.32 -3.63 1.45
C GLY A 77 -8.97 -4.80 0.54
N LEU A 78 -7.80 -5.41 0.74
CA LEU A 78 -7.38 -6.60 -0.01
C LEU A 78 -8.40 -7.73 0.06
N LEU A 79 -8.86 -8.09 1.26
CA LEU A 79 -9.85 -9.15 1.46
C LEU A 79 -11.18 -8.83 0.77
N SER A 80 -11.62 -7.58 0.80
CA SER A 80 -12.84 -7.15 0.10
C SER A 80 -12.71 -7.32 -1.41
N TYR A 81 -11.55 -6.97 -1.97
CA TYR A 81 -11.26 -7.16 -3.39
C TYR A 81 -11.14 -8.65 -3.76
N TYR A 82 -10.45 -9.44 -2.95
CA TYR A 82 -10.35 -10.89 -3.14
C TYR A 82 -11.73 -11.56 -3.12
N ASN A 83 -12.54 -11.26 -2.11
CA ASN A 83 -13.88 -11.81 -1.94
C ASN A 83 -14.89 -11.31 -2.99
N SER A 84 -14.56 -10.26 -3.75
CA SER A 84 -15.40 -9.82 -4.87
C SER A 84 -15.48 -10.87 -5.99
N GLY A 85 -14.55 -11.83 -6.02
CA GLY A 85 -14.58 -12.99 -6.91
C GLY A 85 -14.47 -12.63 -8.40
N VAL A 86 -13.99 -11.43 -8.74
CA VAL A 86 -13.87 -10.99 -10.13
C VAL A 86 -12.70 -11.73 -10.80
N PRO A 87 -12.95 -12.57 -11.82
CA PRO A 87 -11.87 -13.32 -12.47
C PRO A 87 -10.82 -12.39 -13.09
N GLY A 88 -9.58 -12.86 -13.16
CA GLY A 88 -8.43 -12.17 -13.77
C GLY A 88 -8.01 -10.88 -13.07
N LEU A 89 -8.47 -10.64 -11.84
CA LEU A 89 -7.76 -9.81 -10.88
C LEU A 89 -7.05 -10.73 -9.90
N ASN A 90 -5.74 -10.55 -9.76
CA ASN A 90 -4.91 -11.31 -8.84
C ASN A 90 -4.41 -10.38 -7.75
N TYR A 91 -4.16 -10.96 -6.58
CA TYR A 91 -3.84 -10.21 -5.37
C TYR A 91 -2.60 -10.82 -4.72
N PRO A 92 -1.69 -10.01 -4.15
CA PRO A 92 -0.59 -10.55 -3.38
C PRO A 92 -1.10 -11.28 -2.14
N LEU A 93 -0.38 -12.32 -1.71
CA LEU A 93 -0.59 -12.88 -0.40
C LEU A 93 -0.13 -11.86 0.65
N MET A 94 -0.99 -11.53 1.60
CA MET A 94 -0.70 -10.59 2.67
C MET A 94 -0.92 -11.26 4.03
N SER A 95 -0.12 -10.91 5.02
CA SER A 95 -0.30 -11.28 6.42
C SER A 95 0.08 -10.12 7.33
N THR A 96 -0.63 -9.97 8.45
CA THR A 96 -0.26 -9.02 9.51
C THR A 96 0.44 -9.76 10.64
N ILE A 97 1.54 -9.18 11.14
CA ILE A 97 2.35 -9.71 12.24
C ILE A 97 2.34 -8.69 13.36
N ASP A 98 1.78 -9.06 14.50
CA ASP A 98 1.80 -8.25 15.71
C ASP A 98 2.85 -8.81 16.68
N TYR A 99 3.78 -7.96 17.12
CA TYR A 99 4.84 -8.36 18.05
C TYR A 99 5.34 -7.16 18.85
N ARG A 100 5.51 -7.32 20.17
CA ARG A 100 6.00 -6.26 21.09
C ARG A 100 5.23 -4.92 20.97
N GLY A 101 3.92 -4.98 20.71
CA GLY A 101 3.08 -3.78 20.54
C GLY A 101 3.19 -3.10 19.17
N PHE A 102 3.98 -3.65 18.25
CA PHE A 102 4.13 -3.16 16.88
C PHE A 102 3.44 -4.07 15.87
N ARG A 103 3.09 -3.50 14.70
CA ARG A 103 2.52 -4.22 13.57
C ARG A 103 3.41 -4.13 12.32
N LEU A 104 3.63 -5.27 11.70
CA LEU A 104 4.21 -5.41 10.37
C LEU A 104 3.16 -5.99 9.41
N ILE A 105 3.14 -5.51 8.17
CA ILE A 105 2.51 -6.22 7.05
C ILE A 105 3.60 -6.97 6.32
N ALA A 106 3.36 -8.26 6.04
CA ALA A 106 4.17 -9.08 5.16
C ALA A 106 3.38 -9.35 3.87
N LEU A 107 3.98 -9.05 2.71
CA LEU A 107 3.40 -9.28 1.40
C LEU A 107 4.31 -10.16 0.55
N SER A 108 3.72 -11.05 -0.25
CA SER A 108 4.43 -11.68 -1.36
C SER A 108 4.87 -10.63 -2.37
N ILE A 109 6.10 -10.69 -2.85
CA ILE A 109 6.57 -9.82 -3.93
C ILE A 109 5.87 -10.22 -5.23
N ILE A 110 5.30 -9.23 -5.90
CA ILE A 110 4.73 -9.35 -7.24
C ILE A 110 5.62 -8.56 -8.23
N PRO A 111 5.76 -9.00 -9.50
CA PRO A 111 6.73 -8.46 -10.46
C PRO A 111 6.31 -7.09 -11.05
N ILE A 112 6.05 -6.11 -10.18
CA ILE A 112 5.70 -4.73 -10.56
C ILE A 112 6.97 -3.99 -10.99
N LYS A 113 6.94 -3.41 -12.20
CA LYS A 113 8.02 -2.54 -12.74
C LYS A 113 7.52 -1.11 -12.92
N GLY A 114 6.91 -0.56 -11.88
CA GLY A 114 6.31 0.77 -11.86
C GLY A 114 5.37 1.00 -13.05
N ASN A 115 5.54 2.14 -13.71
CA ASN A 115 4.69 2.61 -14.81
C ASN A 115 4.66 1.66 -16.03
N GLN A 116 5.67 0.80 -16.23
CA GLN A 116 5.69 -0.16 -17.33
C GLN A 116 4.58 -1.21 -17.19
N THR A 117 4.29 -1.58 -15.95
CA THR A 117 3.28 -2.58 -15.61
C THR A 117 1.93 -1.99 -15.25
N LEU A 118 1.86 -0.69 -14.93
CA LEU A 118 0.64 -0.01 -14.49
C LEU A 118 -0.40 0.09 -15.62
N LYS A 119 -1.60 -0.44 -15.39
CA LYS A 119 -2.72 -0.45 -16.33
C LYS A 119 -3.96 0.30 -15.84
N TYR A 120 -4.07 0.54 -14.54
CA TYR A 120 -5.19 1.25 -13.93
C TYR A 120 -4.76 1.98 -12.67
N GLY A 121 -5.20 3.22 -12.47
CA GLY A 121 -4.83 4.03 -11.32
C GLY A 121 -3.74 5.05 -11.66
N SER A 122 -3.01 5.50 -10.65
CA SER A 122 -1.98 6.54 -10.78
C SER A 122 -0.86 6.33 -9.77
N PRO A 123 0.41 6.47 -10.18
CA PRO A 123 1.57 6.38 -9.28
C PRO A 123 2.00 7.73 -8.70
N ASP A 124 1.38 8.83 -9.15
CA ASP A 124 1.85 10.20 -8.99
C ASP A 124 0.77 11.14 -8.44
N GLY A 125 -0.11 10.62 -7.58
CA GLY A 125 -1.16 11.45 -6.95
C GLY A 125 -2.20 11.96 -7.95
N ALA A 126 -2.38 11.24 -9.06
CA ALA A 126 -3.30 11.50 -10.16
C ALA A 126 -2.88 12.62 -11.14
N ASP A 127 -1.61 13.03 -11.13
CA ASP A 127 -1.03 13.85 -12.21
C ASP A 127 -1.17 13.12 -13.56
N THR A 128 -0.88 11.81 -13.58
CA THR A 128 -1.18 10.92 -14.70
C THR A 128 -2.15 9.81 -14.29
N LEU A 129 -3.12 9.52 -15.17
CA LEU A 129 -4.11 8.47 -14.94
C LEU A 129 -4.00 7.38 -16.01
N LYS A 130 -3.73 6.15 -15.59
CA LYS A 130 -3.80 4.97 -16.46
C LYS A 130 -5.19 4.39 -16.46
N TYR A 131 -5.67 4.07 -17.65
CA TYR A 131 -6.99 3.50 -17.86
C TYR A 131 -6.97 2.49 -19.02
N GLN A 132 -6.75 1.22 -18.71
CA GLN A 132 -6.96 0.14 -19.68
C GLN A 132 -8.41 -0.36 -19.63
N PRO A 133 -9.15 -0.38 -20.76
CA PRO A 133 -10.57 -0.75 -20.78
C PRO A 133 -10.89 -2.11 -20.14
N ASP A 134 -10.06 -3.13 -20.38
CA ASP A 134 -10.28 -4.47 -19.85
C ASP A 134 -10.15 -4.51 -18.32
N VAL A 135 -9.15 -3.83 -17.77
CA VAL A 135 -8.94 -3.72 -16.32
C VAL A 135 -10.04 -2.87 -15.71
N ALA A 136 -10.40 -1.75 -16.34
CA ALA A 136 -11.49 -0.88 -15.88
C ALA A 136 -12.86 -1.61 -15.83
N LYS A 137 -13.13 -2.52 -16.78
CA LYS A 137 -14.32 -3.38 -16.76
C LYS A 137 -14.34 -4.27 -15.51
N ARG A 138 -13.21 -4.88 -15.15
CA ARG A 138 -13.07 -5.71 -13.94
C ARG A 138 -13.19 -4.85 -12.67
N MET A 139 -12.53 -3.70 -12.60
CA MET A 139 -12.64 -2.75 -11.48
C MET A 139 -14.08 -2.25 -11.29
N LYS A 140 -14.81 -2.01 -12.37
CA LYS A 140 -16.25 -1.69 -12.31
C LYS A 140 -17.08 -2.85 -11.78
N GLN A 141 -16.73 -4.09 -12.09
CA GLN A 141 -17.40 -5.28 -11.54
C GLN A 141 -17.14 -5.39 -10.03
N VAL A 142 -15.90 -5.21 -9.58
CA VAL A 142 -15.56 -5.14 -8.15
C VAL A 142 -16.38 -4.04 -7.48
N GLY A 143 -16.42 -2.85 -8.08
CA GLY A 143 -17.19 -1.73 -7.56
C GLY A 143 -18.68 -2.05 -7.42
N LYS A 144 -19.29 -2.78 -8.36
CA LYS A 144 -20.68 -3.26 -8.21
C LYS A 144 -20.83 -4.21 -7.02
N THR A 145 -19.94 -5.21 -6.90
CA THR A 145 -20.00 -6.20 -5.81
C THR A 145 -19.84 -5.55 -4.44
N LEU A 146 -18.96 -4.55 -4.34
CA LEU A 146 -18.70 -3.80 -3.10
C LEU A 146 -19.63 -2.58 -2.89
N ASN A 147 -20.63 -2.40 -3.75
CA ASN A 147 -21.54 -1.25 -3.74
C ASN A 147 -20.83 0.13 -3.77
N LEU A 148 -19.72 0.21 -4.50
CA LEU A 148 -18.93 1.42 -4.71
C LEU A 148 -19.39 2.16 -5.97
N LYS A 149 -19.66 3.46 -5.80
CA LYS A 149 -19.96 4.36 -6.92
C LYS A 149 -18.67 4.78 -7.60
N GLY A 150 -18.63 4.66 -8.93
CA GLY A 150 -17.50 5.23 -9.68
C GLY A 150 -17.49 6.75 -9.59
N HIS A 151 -16.30 7.33 -9.55
CA HIS A 151 -16.05 8.76 -9.37
C HIS A 151 -15.13 9.29 -10.47
N ARG A 152 -14.99 10.62 -10.55
CA ARG A 152 -14.10 11.29 -11.49
C ARG A 152 -12.84 11.75 -10.76
N VAL A 153 -11.72 11.68 -11.46
CA VAL A 153 -10.45 12.27 -11.03
C VAL A 153 -10.33 13.65 -11.67
N LYS A 154 -9.91 14.66 -10.91
CA LYS A 154 -9.76 16.03 -11.42
C LYS A 154 -8.82 16.04 -12.63
N GLY A 155 -9.21 16.72 -13.71
CA GLY A 155 -8.40 16.81 -14.93
C GLY A 155 -8.53 15.64 -15.90
N HIS A 156 -9.25 14.56 -15.53
CA HIS A 156 -9.40 13.38 -16.37
C HIS A 156 -10.86 13.09 -16.71
N PRO A 157 -11.21 12.81 -17.98
CA PRO A 157 -12.59 12.56 -18.39
C PRO A 157 -13.11 11.17 -17.95
N GLN A 158 -12.21 10.21 -17.69
CA GLN A 158 -12.56 8.84 -17.36
C GLN A 158 -13.20 8.73 -15.97
N LYS A 159 -14.12 7.77 -15.84
CA LYS A 159 -14.74 7.41 -14.57
C LYS A 159 -14.02 6.20 -13.98
N ILE A 160 -13.50 6.34 -12.76
CA ILE A 160 -12.75 5.32 -12.03
C ILE A 160 -13.66 4.65 -10.99
N TYR A 161 -13.44 3.36 -10.74
CA TYR A 161 -14.11 2.54 -9.74
C TYR A 161 -13.02 1.96 -8.83
N GLY A 162 -13.16 2.20 -7.53
CA GLY A 162 -12.18 1.82 -6.52
C GLY A 162 -11.98 2.93 -5.49
N PRO A 163 -11.11 2.73 -4.48
CA PRO A 163 -10.67 3.80 -3.59
C PRO A 163 -9.79 4.80 -4.35
N GLY A 164 -9.43 5.90 -3.69
CA GLY A 164 -8.55 6.92 -4.28
C GLY A 164 -7.11 6.43 -4.49
N ASP A 165 -6.66 5.46 -3.70
CA ASP A 165 -5.32 4.89 -3.76
C ASP A 165 -5.40 3.38 -4.07
N ILE A 166 -5.38 3.06 -5.37
CA ILE A 166 -5.27 1.69 -5.87
C ILE A 166 -4.63 1.69 -7.25
N GLU A 167 -3.73 0.75 -7.45
CA GLU A 167 -3.07 0.51 -8.72
C GLU A 167 -3.31 -0.93 -9.16
N ALA A 168 -3.58 -1.12 -10.46
CA ALA A 168 -3.62 -2.45 -11.05
C ALA A 168 -2.55 -2.58 -12.12
N HIS A 169 -1.81 -3.68 -12.04
CA HIS A 169 -0.68 -4.00 -12.91
C HIS A 169 -1.00 -5.22 -13.80
N ILE A 170 -0.15 -5.48 -14.80
CA ILE A 170 -0.23 -6.67 -15.66
C ILE A 170 -0.01 -7.98 -14.91
#